data_AF-A0A432HPY9-F1
#
_entry.id   AF-A0A432HPY9-F1
#
_cell.length_a   1.000
_cell.length_b   1.000
_cell.length_c   1.000
_cell.angle_alpha   90.00
_cell.angle_beta   90.00
_cell.angle_gamma   90.00
#
_symmetry.space_group_name_H-M   'P 1'
#
loop_
_entity.id
_entity.type
_entity.pdbx_description
1 polymer ?
#
loop_
_entity_poly.entity_id
_entity_poly.type
_entity_poly.pdbx_seq_one_letter_code
_entity_poly.pdbx_strand_id
1 'polypeptide(L)'
;MAVGTLLLPLFALAVVVLSLRSRERGRRAVEALEACAVGDLPRRRPDSLSGGQQQRVALARALAVRPTVLLLDEPFSGLDLTIKTRLQTQMRELCAAFKLTLMLVAHDPLEAGALCHRAAVLEDGTIKETGALDALLANPKSLILRTFVEQLRDTGKRFAASAKPAPSAESP
;
A
#
# COMPACT_ATOMS: atom_id res chain seq x y z
N MET A 1 7.01 33.50 20.02
CA MET A 1 5.76 33.69 19.27
C MET A 1 6.00 33.32 17.82
N ALA A 2 5.39 32.20 17.40
CA ALA A 2 5.23 31.66 16.04
C ALA A 2 6.48 31.44 15.16
N VAL A 3 7.15 30.30 15.36
CA VAL A 3 7.85 29.58 14.29
C VAL A 3 6.75 28.84 13.51
N GLY A 4 6.38 29.39 12.34
CA GLY A 4 5.31 28.87 11.49
C GLY A 4 5.76 27.65 10.72
N THR A 5 5.33 26.49 11.21
CA THR A 5 5.40 25.17 10.60
C THR A 5 4.78 25.16 9.19
N LEU A 6 5.60 25.07 8.15
CA LEU A 6 5.21 24.65 6.79
C LEU A 6 6.00 23.40 6.43
N LEU A 7 5.82 22.35 7.25
CA LEU A 7 6.13 20.99 6.86
C LEU A 7 4.99 20.51 5.95
N LEU A 8 5.15 20.79 4.66
CA LEU A 8 4.51 20.00 3.61
C LEU A 8 4.85 18.53 3.90
N PRO A 9 3.87 17.61 4.04
CA PRO A 9 4.22 16.20 4.12
C PRO A 9 4.81 15.81 2.77
N LEU A 10 6.06 15.38 2.82
CA LEU A 10 6.89 14.81 1.77
C LEU A 10 6.29 13.48 1.27
N PHE A 11 5.04 13.46 0.79
CA PHE A 11 4.51 12.35 0.00
C PHE A 11 5.04 12.47 -1.44
N ALA A 12 6.36 12.31 -1.57
CA ALA A 12 7.05 12.38 -2.85
C ALA A 12 6.86 11.06 -3.59
N LEU A 13 5.70 10.90 -4.24
CA LEU A 13 5.54 9.90 -5.30
C LEU A 13 6.46 10.29 -6.47
N ALA A 14 7.70 9.76 -6.48
CA ALA A 14 8.64 9.92 -7.58
C ALA A 14 8.22 9.02 -8.75
N VAL A 15 7.23 9.48 -9.53
CA VAL A 15 6.88 8.85 -10.82
C VAL A 15 7.79 9.41 -11.90
N VAL A 16 8.76 8.62 -12.38
CA VAL A 16 9.48 8.93 -13.61
C VAL A 16 8.54 8.66 -14.79
N VAL A 17 8.01 9.71 -15.41
CA VAL A 17 7.11 9.63 -16.57
C VAL A 17 7.91 9.85 -17.86
N LEU A 18 8.04 8.82 -18.70
CA LEU A 18 8.41 8.97 -20.11
C LEU A 18 7.14 9.29 -20.92
N SER A 19 7.22 10.30 -21.77
CA SER A 19 6.05 10.96 -22.39
C SER A 19 5.12 10.02 -23.20
N LEU A 20 3.82 10.31 -23.21
CA LEU A 20 2.81 9.63 -24.04
C LEU A 20 2.33 10.52 -25.21
N ARG A 21 2.03 9.91 -26.37
CA ARG A 21 1.44 10.59 -27.55
C ARG A 21 -0.05 10.94 -27.36
N SER A 22 -0.49 12.06 -27.95
CA SER A 22 -1.68 12.85 -27.61
C SER A 22 -3.05 12.14 -27.50
N ARG A 23 -3.51 11.34 -28.48
CA ARG A 23 -4.89 10.79 -28.49
C ARG A 23 -5.12 9.64 -27.51
N GLU A 24 -4.08 8.89 -27.20
CA GLU A 24 -4.17 7.71 -26.32
C GLU A 24 -4.14 8.10 -24.82
N ARG A 25 -3.71 9.34 -24.51
CA ARG A 25 -3.58 9.85 -23.14
C ARG A 25 -4.91 9.91 -22.39
N GLY A 26 -5.97 10.40 -23.05
CA GLY A 26 -7.28 10.55 -22.42
C GLY A 26 -7.86 9.22 -21.99
N ARG A 27 -7.85 8.24 -22.92
CA ARG A 27 -8.33 6.88 -22.66
C ARG A 27 -7.58 6.21 -21.50
N ARG A 28 -6.24 6.25 -21.53
CA ARG A 28 -5.40 5.66 -20.47
C ARG A 28 -5.57 6.35 -19.12
N ALA A 29 -5.78 7.67 -19.11
CA ALA A 29 -6.05 8.40 -17.89
C ALA A 29 -7.38 7.96 -17.26
N VAL A 30 -8.44 7.80 -18.05
CA VAL A 30 -9.74 7.31 -17.57
C VAL A 30 -9.61 5.88 -17.02
N GLU A 31 -8.99 4.97 -17.77
CA GLU A 31 -8.73 3.59 -17.32
C GLU A 31 -7.99 3.55 -15.98
N ALA A 32 -6.96 4.39 -15.83
CA ALA A 32 -6.19 4.43 -14.59
C ALA A 32 -6.97 5.05 -13.42
N LEU A 33 -7.80 6.07 -13.67
CA LEU A 33 -8.66 6.66 -12.63
C LEU A 33 -9.72 5.65 -12.15
N GLU A 34 -10.31 4.88 -13.05
CA GLU A 34 -11.23 3.79 -12.72
C GLU A 34 -10.53 2.69 -11.91
N ALA A 35 -9.32 2.28 -12.35
CA ALA A 35 -8.51 1.30 -11.65
C ALA A 35 -8.16 1.75 -10.22
N CYS A 36 -8.02 3.06 -9.98
CA CYS A 36 -7.72 3.61 -8.65
C CYS A 36 -8.96 4.11 -7.88
N ALA A 37 -10.18 3.73 -8.26
CA ALA A 37 -11.41 4.14 -7.58
C ALA A 37 -11.56 5.67 -7.40
N VAL A 38 -11.21 6.42 -8.45
CA VAL A 38 -11.35 7.89 -8.55
C VAL A 38 -11.86 8.32 -9.95
N GLY A 39 -12.56 7.41 -10.64
CA GLY A 39 -13.11 7.65 -11.99
C GLY A 39 -14.15 8.77 -12.06
N ASP A 40 -14.77 9.12 -10.93
CA ASP A 40 -15.75 10.20 -10.78
C ASP A 40 -15.12 11.59 -10.57
N LEU A 41 -13.79 11.67 -10.45
CA LEU A 41 -13.06 12.91 -10.12
C LEU A 41 -12.23 13.54 -11.25
N PRO A 42 -12.44 13.29 -12.56
CA PRO A 42 -11.49 13.68 -13.61
C PRO A 42 -11.36 15.21 -13.79
N ARG A 43 -12.31 16.00 -13.28
CA ARG A 43 -12.32 17.47 -13.39
C ARG A 43 -12.16 18.19 -12.05
N ARG A 44 -12.03 17.45 -10.94
CA ARG A 44 -11.85 18.04 -9.61
C ARG A 44 -10.41 18.55 -9.49
N ARG A 45 -10.25 19.72 -8.88
CA ARG A 45 -8.93 20.30 -8.64
C ARG A 45 -8.26 19.61 -7.43
N PRO A 46 -6.92 19.45 -7.40
CA PRO A 46 -6.23 18.72 -6.34
C PRO A 46 -6.53 19.20 -4.92
N ASP A 47 -6.66 20.52 -4.73
CA ASP A 47 -7.02 21.20 -3.48
C ASP A 47 -8.43 20.86 -2.97
N SER A 48 -9.32 20.40 -3.85
CA SER A 48 -10.68 19.97 -3.51
C SER A 48 -10.81 18.48 -3.15
N LEU A 49 -9.68 17.74 -3.16
CA LEU A 49 -9.64 16.30 -2.91
C LEU A 49 -9.20 16.00 -1.47
N SER A 50 -9.74 14.94 -0.87
CA SER A 50 -9.19 14.40 0.38
C SER A 50 -7.77 13.84 0.16
N GLY A 51 -6.97 13.72 1.22
CA GLY A 51 -5.61 13.16 1.11
C GLY A 51 -5.59 11.78 0.45
N GLY A 52 -6.52 10.90 0.82
CA GLY A 52 -6.65 9.59 0.17
C GLY A 52 -7.09 9.65 -1.30
N GLN A 53 -7.91 10.63 -1.69
CA GLN A 53 -8.23 10.86 -3.11
C GLN A 53 -7.00 11.36 -3.88
N GLN A 54 -6.20 12.26 -3.29
CA GLN A 54 -4.98 12.77 -3.90
C GLN A 54 -3.96 11.63 -4.15
N GLN A 55 -3.76 10.74 -3.18
CA GLN A 55 -2.91 9.56 -3.34
C GLN A 55 -3.41 8.64 -4.46
N ARG A 56 -4.71 8.36 -4.52
CA ARG A 56 -5.29 7.53 -5.59
C ARG A 56 -5.14 8.16 -6.97
N VAL A 57 -5.31 9.47 -7.09
CA VAL A 57 -5.04 10.20 -8.34
C VAL A 57 -3.54 10.14 -8.70
N ALA A 58 -2.65 10.22 -7.72
CA ALA A 58 -1.22 10.12 -7.94
C ALA A 58 -0.82 8.70 -8.42
N LEU A 59 -1.41 7.65 -7.85
CA LEU A 59 -1.25 6.27 -8.31
C LEU A 59 -1.80 6.08 -9.74
N ALA A 60 -3.01 6.59 -10.02
CA ALA A 60 -3.60 6.55 -11.36
C ALA A 60 -2.68 7.22 -12.39
N ARG A 61 -2.10 8.38 -12.06
CA ARG A 61 -1.13 9.07 -12.91
C ARG A 61 0.10 8.18 -13.20
N ALA A 62 0.59 7.44 -12.22
CA ALA A 62 1.71 6.51 -12.39
C ALA A 62 1.35 5.32 -13.30
N LEU A 63 0.13 4.81 -13.19
CA LEU A 63 -0.34 3.67 -13.98
C LEU A 63 -0.71 4.05 -15.43
N ALA A 64 -1.18 5.28 -15.66
CA ALA A 64 -1.62 5.74 -16.98
C ALA A 64 -0.52 5.65 -18.06
N VAL A 65 0.76 5.68 -17.66
CA VAL A 65 1.90 5.57 -18.57
C VAL A 65 2.32 4.14 -18.87
N ARG A 66 1.65 3.14 -18.25
CA ARG A 66 1.96 1.70 -18.35
C ARG A 66 3.45 1.43 -18.13
N PRO A 67 3.98 1.73 -16.94
CA PRO A 67 5.40 1.60 -16.68
C PRO A 67 5.80 0.12 -16.62
N THR A 68 7.07 -0.16 -16.93
CA THR A 68 7.67 -1.49 -16.69
C THR A 68 8.11 -1.66 -15.23
N VAL A 69 8.40 -0.55 -14.56
CA VAL A 69 8.81 -0.50 -13.14
C VAL A 69 8.02 0.58 -12.42
N LEU A 70 7.46 0.25 -11.26
CA LEU A 70 6.75 1.17 -10.39
C LEU A 70 7.42 1.23 -9.01
N LEU A 71 7.76 2.44 -8.59
CA LEU A 71 8.28 2.72 -7.25
C LEU A 71 7.18 3.41 -6.45
N LEU A 72 6.79 2.81 -5.34
CA LEU A 72 5.76 3.35 -4.46
C LEU A 72 6.33 3.59 -3.07
N ASP A 73 6.14 4.81 -2.58
CA ASP A 73 6.53 5.22 -1.24
C ASP A 73 5.27 5.43 -0.39
N GLU A 74 4.99 4.49 0.50
CA GLU A 74 3.81 4.43 1.37
C GLU A 74 2.48 4.79 0.67
N PRO A 75 2.16 4.15 -0.47
CA PRO A 75 1.07 4.57 -1.37
C PRO A 75 -0.33 4.40 -0.77
N PHE A 76 -0.47 3.61 0.29
CA PHE A 76 -1.76 3.34 0.94
C PHE A 76 -1.86 3.95 2.35
N SER A 77 -0.87 4.75 2.76
CA SER A 77 -0.89 5.47 4.03
C SER A 77 -2.09 6.43 4.09
N GLY A 78 -2.86 6.43 5.18
CA GLY A 78 -4.01 7.34 5.32
C GLY A 78 -5.26 6.97 4.49
N LEU A 79 -5.29 5.77 3.89
CA LEU A 79 -6.50 5.19 3.32
C LEU A 79 -7.25 4.35 4.38
N ASP A 80 -8.58 4.29 4.29
CA ASP A 80 -9.35 3.34 5.08
C ASP A 80 -9.09 1.90 4.63
N LEU A 81 -9.34 0.93 5.52
CA LEU A 81 -9.02 -0.48 5.32
C LEU A 81 -9.70 -1.08 4.08
N THR A 82 -10.95 -0.69 3.81
CA THR A 82 -11.72 -1.20 2.67
C THR A 82 -11.11 -0.74 1.35
N ILE A 83 -10.81 0.55 1.24
CA ILE A 83 -10.15 1.09 0.04
C ILE A 83 -8.73 0.54 -0.12
N LYS A 84 -7.95 0.46 0.95
CA LYS A 84 -6.59 -0.11 0.93
C LYS A 84 -6.60 -1.54 0.36
N THR A 85 -7.47 -2.40 0.88
CA THR A 85 -7.58 -3.81 0.44
C THR A 85 -7.98 -3.93 -1.04
N ARG A 86 -8.93 -3.09 -1.47
CA ARG A 86 -9.36 -3.04 -2.88
C ARG A 86 -8.19 -2.64 -3.79
N LEU A 87 -7.48 -1.58 -3.47
CA LEU A 87 -6.36 -1.10 -4.28
C LEU A 87 -5.21 -2.10 -4.31
N GLN A 88 -4.87 -2.74 -3.19
CA GLN A 88 -3.85 -3.79 -3.16
C GLN A 88 -4.22 -4.95 -4.08
N THR A 89 -5.49 -5.38 -4.08
CA THR A 89 -5.97 -6.44 -4.98
C THR A 89 -5.83 -6.03 -6.45
N GLN A 90 -6.27 -4.82 -6.80
CA GLN A 90 -6.15 -4.30 -8.17
C GLN A 90 -4.69 -4.14 -8.59
N MET A 91 -3.82 -3.66 -7.70
CA MET A 91 -2.39 -3.54 -7.97
C MET A 91 -1.73 -4.89 -8.26
N ARG A 92 -2.10 -5.94 -7.51
CA ARG A 92 -1.63 -7.31 -7.76
C ARG A 92 -2.06 -7.81 -9.14
N GLU A 93 -3.31 -7.58 -9.51
CA GLU A 93 -3.84 -7.95 -10.83
C GLU A 93 -3.11 -7.20 -11.97
N LEU A 94 -2.86 -5.89 -11.80
CA LEU A 94 -2.12 -5.07 -12.76
C LEU A 94 -0.66 -5.52 -12.88
N CYS A 95 -0.01 -5.84 -11.76
CA CYS A 95 1.37 -6.35 -11.76
C CYS A 95 1.47 -7.66 -12.57
N ALA A 96 0.51 -8.57 -12.37
CA ALA A 96 0.43 -9.82 -13.11
C ALA A 96 0.13 -9.59 -14.61
N ALA A 97 -0.88 -8.79 -14.93
CA ALA A 97 -1.33 -8.55 -16.30
C ALA A 97 -0.27 -7.84 -17.16
N PHE A 98 0.45 -6.87 -16.60
CA PHE A 98 1.42 -6.05 -17.32
C PHE A 98 2.88 -6.47 -17.12
N LYS A 99 3.13 -7.54 -16.36
CA LYS A 99 4.49 -7.97 -15.97
C LYS A 99 5.30 -6.81 -15.37
N LEU A 100 4.64 -6.02 -14.54
CA LEU A 100 5.20 -4.83 -13.94
C LEU A 100 6.08 -5.22 -12.74
N THR A 101 7.26 -4.63 -12.66
CA THR A 101 8.13 -4.76 -11.48
C THR A 101 7.75 -3.71 -10.46
N LEU A 102 7.33 -4.13 -9.27
CA LEU A 102 6.95 -3.24 -8.18
C LEU A 102 8.03 -3.22 -7.09
N MET A 103 8.44 -2.02 -6.68
CA MET A 103 9.18 -1.78 -5.45
C MET A 103 8.33 -0.90 -4.55
N LEU A 104 8.09 -1.39 -3.34
CA LEU A 104 7.23 -0.77 -2.35
C LEU A 104 8.03 -0.46 -1.09
N VAL A 105 7.97 0.78 -0.64
CA VAL A 105 8.36 1.18 0.70
C VAL A 105 7.09 1.22 1.54
N ALA A 106 7.08 0.46 2.63
CA ALA A 106 5.96 0.36 3.54
C ALA A 106 6.47 0.25 4.98
N HIS A 107 5.73 0.83 5.92
CA HIS A 107 5.97 0.66 7.35
C HIS A 107 5.29 -0.60 7.92
N ASP A 108 4.34 -1.19 7.19
CA ASP A 108 3.56 -2.36 7.61
C ASP A 108 3.93 -3.59 6.78
N PRO A 109 4.52 -4.65 7.39
CA PRO A 109 4.84 -5.88 6.69
C PRO A 109 3.63 -6.61 6.09
N LEU A 110 2.39 -6.41 6.58
CA LEU A 110 1.18 -6.96 5.95
C LEU A 110 0.92 -6.32 4.58
N GLU A 111 1.18 -5.02 4.46
CA GLU A 111 1.06 -4.29 3.21
C GLU A 111 2.10 -4.78 2.19
N ALA A 112 3.33 -5.02 2.64
CA ALA A 112 4.34 -5.66 1.83
C ALA A 112 3.89 -7.07 1.40
N GLY A 113 3.31 -7.86 2.30
CA GLY A 113 2.81 -9.22 2.03
C GLY A 113 1.70 -9.30 0.99
N ALA A 114 0.90 -8.23 0.85
CA ALA A 114 -0.17 -8.20 -0.13
C ALA A 114 0.34 -8.07 -1.58
N LEU A 115 1.55 -7.52 -1.79
CA LEU A 115 2.03 -7.09 -3.10
C LEU A 115 3.44 -7.59 -3.47
N CYS A 116 4.27 -7.90 -2.48
CA CYS A 116 5.69 -8.18 -2.66
C CYS A 116 6.04 -9.62 -2.27
N HIS A 117 6.91 -10.24 -3.07
CA HIS A 117 7.41 -11.60 -2.82
C HIS A 117 8.70 -11.60 -1.99
N ARG A 118 9.45 -10.50 -2.05
CA ARG A 118 10.75 -10.32 -1.39
C ARG A 118 10.75 -8.98 -0.66
N ALA A 119 11.52 -8.91 0.41
CA ALA A 119 11.71 -7.68 1.18
C ALA A 119 13.17 -7.50 1.60
N ALA A 120 13.50 -6.24 1.85
CA ALA A 120 14.70 -5.83 2.56
C ALA A 120 14.23 -5.03 3.78
N VAL A 121 14.68 -5.42 4.98
CA VAL A 121 14.34 -4.75 6.23
C VAL A 121 15.41 -3.72 6.52
N LEU A 122 15.01 -2.44 6.50
CA LEU A 122 15.87 -1.30 6.80
C LEU A 122 15.67 -0.87 8.26
N GLU A 123 16.75 -0.81 9.02
CA GLU A 123 16.77 -0.36 10.42
C GLU A 123 18.03 0.47 10.65
N ASP A 124 17.88 1.67 11.24
CA ASP A 124 18.96 2.63 11.48
C ASP A 124 19.83 2.91 10.23
N GLY A 125 19.18 3.07 9.08
CA GLY A 125 19.86 3.32 7.80
C GLY A 125 20.64 2.13 7.24
N THR A 126 20.50 0.94 7.82
CA THR A 126 21.19 -0.27 7.39
C THR A 126 20.23 -1.41 7.09
N ILE A 127 20.51 -2.18 6.04
CA ILE A 127 19.71 -3.37 5.72
C ILE A 127 20.10 -4.47 6.72
N LYS A 128 19.17 -4.84 7.61
CA LYS A 128 19.39 -5.88 8.61
C LYS A 128 19.09 -7.27 8.09
N GLU A 129 18.09 -7.40 7.22
CA GLU A 129 17.66 -8.67 6.64
C GLU A 129 17.18 -8.47 5.21
N THR A 130 17.39 -9.50 4.37
CA THR A 130 16.81 -9.56 3.03
C THR A 130 16.42 -10.99 2.70
N GLY A 131 15.38 -11.19 1.90
CA GLY A 131 14.93 -12.53 1.53
C GLY A 131 13.54 -12.58 0.93
N ALA A 132 13.03 -13.81 0.77
CA ALA A 132 11.61 -14.03 0.53
C ALA A 132 10.83 -13.58 1.76
N LEU A 133 9.74 -12.84 1.56
CA LEU A 133 9.01 -12.22 2.67
C LEU A 133 8.44 -13.27 3.64
N ASP A 134 7.92 -14.37 3.12
CA ASP A 134 7.42 -15.48 3.94
C ASP A 134 8.51 -16.09 4.83
N ALA A 135 9.74 -16.21 4.31
CA ALA A 135 10.87 -16.73 5.08
C ALA A 135 11.31 -15.74 6.17
N LEU A 136 11.29 -14.43 5.87
CA LEU A 136 11.59 -13.39 6.84
C LEU A 136 10.56 -13.33 7.98
N LEU A 137 9.27 -13.50 7.66
CA LEU A 137 8.20 -13.54 8.66
C LEU A 137 8.20 -14.83 9.47
N ALA A 138 8.59 -15.96 8.88
CA ALA A 138 8.66 -17.24 9.58
C ALA A 138 9.82 -17.32 10.57
N ASN A 139 10.95 -16.68 10.26
CA ASN A 139 12.14 -16.67 11.12
C ASN A 139 12.80 -15.28 11.17
N PRO A 140 12.15 -14.30 11.84
CA PRO A 140 12.61 -12.91 11.87
C PRO A 140 13.87 -12.73 12.74
N LYS A 141 14.88 -12.02 12.23
CA LYS A 141 16.14 -11.75 12.98
C LYS A 141 16.28 -10.29 13.41
N SER A 142 15.72 -9.36 12.64
CA SER A 142 15.64 -7.93 12.90
C SER A 142 14.71 -7.63 14.06
N LEU A 143 14.91 -6.49 14.73
CA LEU A 143 14.03 -6.11 15.84
C LEU A 143 12.63 -5.81 15.31
N ILE A 144 12.54 -5.04 14.23
CA ILE A 144 11.28 -4.63 13.60
C ILE A 144 10.39 -5.85 13.27
N LEU A 145 10.91 -6.86 12.57
CA LEU A 145 10.10 -8.02 12.20
C LEU A 145 9.76 -8.91 13.41
N ARG A 146 10.67 -9.05 14.39
CA ARG A 146 10.37 -9.81 15.62
C ARG A 146 9.21 -9.20 16.38
N THR A 147 9.27 -7.88 16.62
CA THR A 147 8.19 -7.14 17.30
C THR A 147 6.87 -7.26 16.55
N PHE A 148 6.90 -7.13 15.22
CA PHE A 148 5.70 -7.29 14.40
C PHE A 148 5.07 -8.69 14.51
N VAL A 149 5.88 -9.76 14.39
CA VAL A 149 5.39 -11.14 14.48
C VAL A 149 4.82 -11.46 15.86
N GLU A 150 5.45 -10.94 16.92
CA GLU A 150 4.93 -11.07 18.29
C GLU A 150 3.55 -10.39 18.44
N GLN A 151 3.41 -9.16 17.94
CA GLN A 151 2.13 -8.43 17.95
C GLN A 151 1.02 -9.17 17.18
N LEU A 152 1.33 -9.73 16.01
CA LEU A 152 0.38 -10.54 15.25
C LEU A 152 -0.07 -11.78 16.03
N ARG A 153 0.88 -12.48 16.67
CA ARG A 153 0.59 -13.68 17.46
C ARG A 153 -0.33 -13.36 18.63
N ASP A 154 -0.08 -12.26 19.33
CA ASP A 154 -0.90 -11.87 20.48
C ASP A 154 -2.30 -11.39 20.07
N THR A 155 -2.40 -10.71 18.93
CA THR A 155 -3.68 -10.34 18.33
C THR A 155 -4.50 -11.57 17.98
N GLY A 156 -3.88 -12.56 17.33
CA GLY A 156 -4.54 -13.83 16.99
C GLY A 156 -5.06 -14.59 18.22
N LYS A 157 -4.28 -14.61 19.32
CA LYS A 157 -4.72 -15.22 20.59
C LYS A 157 -5.95 -14.51 21.17
N ARG A 158 -6.01 -13.18 21.13
CA ARG A 158 -7.15 -12.40 21.65
C ARG A 158 -8.42 -12.67 20.87
N PHE A 159 -8.35 -12.74 19.53
CA PHE A 159 -9.50 -13.10 18.71
C PHE A 159 -9.96 -14.53 18.97
N ALA A 160 -9.04 -15.50 19.10
CA ALA A 160 -9.39 -16.88 19.43
C ALA A 160 -10.04 -17.01 20.82
N ALA A 161 -9.56 -16.24 21.81
CA ALA A 161 -10.15 -16.21 23.15
C ALA A 161 -11.56 -15.59 23.17
N SER A 162 -11.79 -14.56 22.36
CA SER A 162 -13.10 -13.91 22.21
C SER A 162 -14.11 -14.75 21.42
N ALA A 163 -13.66 -15.71 20.61
CA ALA A 163 -14.50 -16.56 19.77
C ALA A 163 -14.98 -17.85 20.47
N LYS A 164 -14.62 -18.07 21.75
CA LYS A 164 -15.07 -19.25 22.50
C LYS A 164 -16.59 -19.16 22.76
N PRO A 165 -17.42 -20.14 22.33
CA PRO A 165 -18.86 -20.07 22.52
C PRO A 165 -19.23 -20.15 24.00
N ALA A 166 -20.29 -19.44 24.38
CA ALA A 166 -20.88 -19.51 25.72
C ALA A 166 -21.21 -20.97 26.07
N PRO A 167 -21.03 -21.40 27.34
CA PRO A 167 -21.36 -22.75 27.74
C PRO A 167 -22.83 -23.03 27.39
N SER A 168 -23.05 -24.10 26.63
CA SER A 168 -24.36 -24.63 26.31
C SER A 168 -25.17 -24.76 27.59
N ALA A 169 -26.29 -24.05 27.66
CA ALA A 169 -27.27 -24.22 28.72
C ALA A 169 -27.73 -25.68 28.70
N GLU A 170 -27.25 -26.47 29.66
CA GLU A 170 -27.96 -27.66 30.09
C GLU A 170 -29.36 -27.22 30.52
N SER A 171 -30.35 -27.92 30.01
CA SER A 171 -31.75 -27.77 30.36
C SER A 171 -32.42 -29.13 30.20
N PRO A 172 -33.43 -29.42 31.01
CA PRO A 172 -33.39 -29.69 32.44
C PRO A 172 -33.52 -31.19 32.75
#